data_AF-A0A8I1MHA1-F1
#
_entry.id   AF-A0A8I1MHA1-F1
#
_cell.length_a   1.000
_cell.length_b   1.000
_cell.length_c   1.000
_cell.angle_alpha   90.00
_cell.angle_beta   90.00
_cell.angle_gamma   90.00
#
_symmetry.space_group_name_H-M   'P 1'
#
loop_
_entity.id
_entity.type
_entity.pdbx_description
1 polymer ?
#
loop_
_entity_poly.entity_id
_entity_poly.type
_entity_poly.pdbx_seq_one_letter_code
_entity_poly.pdbx_strand_id
1 'polypeptide(L)'
;MIYCYDFISLKVSITEFTYGEVGSEDLIKEIENHINKNVQNKAEKVVEKLQKANCDFLEVGRELMAYHPDVWKELEWKKDYAQIDIKPDVTVEVIHRGIIN
;
A
#
# COMPACT_ATOMS: atom_id res chain seq x y z
N MET A 1 -6.81 18.13 -9.93
CA MET A 1 -5.82 17.09 -9.57
C MET A 1 -6.57 16.02 -8.79
N ILE A 2 -6.57 14.78 -9.28
CA ILE A 2 -7.27 13.65 -8.65
C ILE A 2 -6.30 12.95 -7.70
N TYR A 3 -6.77 12.65 -6.49
CA TYR A 3 -6.01 11.90 -5.48
C TYR A 3 -6.67 10.56 -5.23
N CYS A 4 -5.88 9.49 -5.22
CA CYS A 4 -6.31 8.14 -4.87
C CYS A 4 -5.48 7.69 -3.67
N TYR A 5 -6.16 7.34 -2.57
CA TYR A 5 -5.53 6.84 -1.35
C TYR A 5 -5.81 5.35 -1.23
N ASP A 6 -4.77 4.54 -1.44
CA ASP A 6 -4.87 3.09 -1.35
C ASP A 6 -4.33 2.63 0.00
N PHE A 7 -5.24 2.31 0.93
CA PHE A 7 -4.86 1.84 2.25
C PHE A 7 -4.58 0.33 2.26
N ILE A 8 -3.38 -0.05 2.68
CA ILE A 8 -2.93 -1.44 2.74
C ILE A 8 -2.70 -1.80 4.22
N SER A 9 -3.58 -2.63 4.79
CA SER A 9 -3.40 -3.15 6.15
C SER A 9 -2.82 -4.56 6.12
N LEU A 10 -1.64 -4.73 6.72
CA LEU A 10 -0.94 -6.00 6.78
C LEU A 10 -0.87 -6.51 8.23
N LYS A 11 -1.44 -7.69 8.45
CA LYS A 11 -1.23 -8.46 9.67
C LYS A 11 -0.14 -9.48 9.43
N VAL A 12 0.93 -9.41 10.21
CA VAL A 12 2.13 -10.23 10.02
C VAL A 12 2.38 -11.12 11.24
N SER A 13 2.96 -12.29 11.00
CA SER A 13 3.38 -13.22 12.04
C SER A 13 4.88 -13.43 11.94
N ILE A 14 5.58 -13.30 13.07
CA ILE A 14 7.00 -13.61 13.17
C ILE A 14 7.11 -15.13 13.37
N THR A 15 7.72 -15.82 12.42
CA THR A 15 7.91 -17.28 12.48
C THR A 15 9.17 -17.65 13.26
N GLU A 16 10.25 -16.90 13.07
CA GLU A 16 11.54 -17.12 13.73
C GLU A 16 12.20 -15.77 14.03
N PHE A 17 12.88 -15.69 15.18
CA PHE A 17 13.70 -14.54 15.55
C PHE A 17 14.94 -15.02 16.30
N THR A 18 16.11 -14.78 15.73
CA THR A 18 17.37 -15.42 16.16
C THR A 18 18.19 -14.59 17.16
N TYR A 19 17.75 -13.38 17.50
CA TYR A 19 18.50 -12.43 18.33
C TYR A 19 18.06 -12.38 19.81
N GLY A 20 17.18 -13.28 20.24
CA GLY A 20 16.70 -13.36 21.63
C GLY A 20 15.17 -13.41 21.73
N GLU A 21 14.62 -13.08 22.90
CA GLU A 21 13.16 -13.02 23.09
C GLU A 21 12.56 -11.83 22.31
N VAL A 22 11.56 -12.12 21.46
CA VAL A 22 10.66 -11.12 20.87
C VAL A 22 9.64 -10.70 21.93
N GLY A 23 10.12 -10.11 23.02
CA GLY A 23 9.31 -9.83 24.22
C GLY A 23 8.89 -8.38 24.34
N SER A 24 9.74 -7.43 23.94
CA SER A 24 9.49 -6.01 24.18
C SER A 24 8.61 -5.39 23.10
N GLU A 25 7.67 -4.57 23.53
CA GLU A 25 6.82 -3.77 22.62
C GLU A 25 7.65 -2.82 21.74
N ASP A 26 8.79 -2.34 22.22
CA ASP A 26 9.69 -1.49 21.44
C ASP A 26 10.31 -2.24 20.27
N LEU A 27 10.75 -3.49 20.47
CA LEU A 27 11.27 -4.33 19.40
C LEU A 27 10.20 -4.65 18.36
N ILE A 28 8.96 -4.92 18.80
CA ILE A 28 7.82 -5.13 17.88
C ILE A 28 7.58 -3.90 17.02
N LYS A 29 7.55 -2.71 17.61
CA LYS A 29 7.39 -1.46 16.85
C LYS A 29 8.52 -1.23 15.87
N GLU A 30 9.77 -1.55 16.23
CA GLU A 30 10.90 -1.48 15.30
C GLU A 30 10.72 -2.42 14.12
N ILE A 31 10.26 -3.65 14.36
CA ILE A 31 9.96 -4.64 13.31
C ILE A 31 8.82 -4.15 12.41
N GLU A 32 7.70 -3.70 13.00
CA GLU A 32 6.56 -3.15 12.27
C GLU A 32 6.99 -1.98 11.38
N ASN A 33 7.76 -1.03 11.92
CA ASN A 33 8.27 0.12 11.18
C ASN A 33 9.21 -0.31 10.04
N HIS A 34 10.05 -1.32 10.27
CA HIS A 34 10.97 -1.82 9.24
C HIS A 34 10.19 -2.47 8.09
N ILE A 35 9.22 -3.33 8.39
CA ILE A 35 8.36 -3.99 7.40
C ILE A 35 7.53 -2.94 6.66
N ASN A 36 6.91 -2.01 7.40
CA ASN A 36 6.12 -0.92 6.85
C ASN A 36 6.92 -0.15 5.81
N LYS A 37 8.10 0.37 6.18
CA LYS A 37 8.97 1.11 5.26
C LYS A 37 9.35 0.29 4.03
N ASN A 38 9.62 -1.01 4.18
CA ASN A 38 9.95 -1.87 3.04
C ASN A 38 8.77 -2.02 2.07
N VAL A 39 7.59 -2.34 2.59
CA VAL A 39 6.38 -2.55 1.80
C VAL A 39 5.88 -1.25 1.19
N GLN A 40 5.89 -0.14 1.93
CA GLN A 40 5.56 1.19 1.44
C GLN A 40 6.38 1.53 0.19
N ASN A 41 7.71 1.43 0.28
CA ASN A 41 8.60 1.65 -0.86
C ASN A 41 8.31 0.72 -2.06
N LYS A 42 7.85 -0.52 -1.81
CA LYS A 42 7.48 -1.45 -2.87
C LYS A 42 6.15 -1.07 -3.52
N ALA A 43 5.15 -0.69 -2.72
CA ALA A 43 3.85 -0.23 -3.21
C ALA A 43 4.01 1.01 -4.09
N GLU A 44 4.77 2.01 -3.63
CA GLU A 44 5.10 3.21 -4.41
C GLU A 44 5.78 2.87 -5.75
N LYS A 45 6.74 1.92 -5.75
CA LYS A 45 7.40 1.45 -6.99
C LYS A 45 6.46 0.70 -7.93
N VAL A 46 5.46 -0.01 -7.41
CA VAL A 46 4.43 -0.68 -8.22
C VAL A 46 3.57 0.38 -8.90
N VAL A 47 3.07 1.35 -8.13
CA VAL A 47 2.30 2.48 -8.66
C VAL A 47 3.09 3.21 -9.74
N GLU A 48 4.36 3.56 -9.48
CA GLU A 48 5.22 4.23 -10.46
C GLU A 48 5.35 3.43 -11.76
N LYS A 49 5.52 2.10 -11.67
CA LYS A 49 5.60 1.22 -12.85
C LYS A 49 4.28 1.16 -13.61
N LEU A 50 3.16 1.06 -12.92
CA LEU A 50 1.83 1.04 -13.52
C LEU A 50 1.55 2.34 -14.26
N GLN A 51 1.84 3.49 -13.64
CA GLN A 51 1.67 4.81 -14.26
C GLN A 51 2.60 5.03 -15.46
N LYS A 52 3.89 4.65 -15.36
CA LYS A 52 4.83 4.69 -16.50
C LYS A 52 4.39 3.82 -17.66
N ALA A 53 3.78 2.67 -17.39
CA ALA A 53 3.23 1.78 -18.40
C ALA A 53 1.85 2.22 -18.90
N ASN A 54 1.27 3.29 -18.32
CA ASN A 54 -0.11 3.74 -18.55
C ASN A 54 -1.13 2.59 -18.41
N CYS A 55 -0.91 1.76 -17.39
CA CYS A 55 -1.68 0.54 -17.11
C CYS A 55 -2.51 0.73 -15.84
N ASP A 56 -3.83 0.88 -16.00
CA ASP A 56 -4.80 0.97 -14.90
C ASP A 56 -5.19 -0.41 -14.37
N PHE A 57 -4.22 -1.11 -13.77
CA PHE A 57 -4.45 -2.43 -13.18
C PHE A 57 -5.25 -2.36 -11.87
N LEU A 58 -5.16 -1.24 -11.14
CA LEU A 58 -5.88 -1.01 -9.89
C LEU A 58 -7.34 -0.57 -10.12
N GLU A 59 -7.74 -0.41 -11.38
CA GLU A 59 -9.10 -0.07 -11.81
C GLU A 59 -9.62 1.28 -11.29
N VAL A 60 -8.72 2.27 -11.13
CA VAL A 60 -9.07 3.64 -10.68
C VAL A 60 -10.11 4.27 -11.60
N GLY A 61 -10.03 4.00 -12.91
CA GLY A 61 -11.01 4.50 -13.87
C GLY A 61 -12.41 3.95 -13.63
N ARG A 62 -12.52 2.69 -13.18
CA ARG A 62 -13.81 2.06 -12.85
C ARG A 62 -14.45 2.73 -11.64
N GLU A 63 -13.66 3.05 -10.62
CA GLU A 63 -14.13 3.75 -9.43
C GLU A 63 -14.62 5.15 -9.76
N LEU A 64 -13.85 5.92 -10.54
CA LEU A 64 -14.24 7.26 -11.01
C LEU A 64 -15.53 7.21 -11.84
N MET A 65 -15.68 6.23 -12.73
CA MET A 65 -16.89 6.05 -13.52
C MET A 65 -18.12 5.74 -12.66
N ALA A 66 -17.95 4.97 -11.58
CA ALA A 66 -19.05 4.55 -10.70
C ALA A 66 -19.48 5.65 -9.71
N TYR A 67 -18.52 6.35 -9.09
CA TYR A 67 -18.78 7.25 -7.97
C TYR A 67 -18.57 8.73 -8.28
N HIS A 68 -17.88 9.05 -9.38
CA HIS A 68 -17.62 10.41 -9.83
C HIS A 68 -17.92 10.59 -11.33
N PRO A 69 -19.14 10.25 -11.80
CA PRO A 69 -19.45 10.17 -13.22
C PRO A 69 -19.30 11.51 -13.95
N ASP A 70 -19.48 12.64 -13.26
CA ASP A 70 -19.28 13.97 -13.86
C ASP A 70 -17.79 14.27 -14.08
N VAL A 71 -16.93 13.87 -13.13
CA VAL A 71 -15.47 13.94 -13.31
C VAL A 71 -15.03 13.01 -14.44
N TRP A 72 -15.54 11.77 -14.46
CA TRP A 72 -15.21 10.79 -15.49
C TRP A 72 -15.47 11.28 -16.92
N LYS A 73 -16.59 12.00 -17.14
CA LYS A 73 -16.94 12.57 -18.45
C LYS A 73 -15.93 13.60 -18.95
N GLU A 74 -15.21 14.27 -18.06
CA GLU A 74 -14.24 15.31 -18.40
C GLU A 74 -12.82 14.76 -18.65
N LEU A 75 -12.56 13.48 -18.33
CA LEU A 75 -11.23 12.88 -18.43
C LEU A 75 -10.99 12.21 -19.79
N GLU A 76 -9.79 12.41 -20.33
CA GLU A 76 -9.20 11.57 -21.36
C GLU A 76 -8.34 10.48 -20.69
N TRP A 77 -8.96 9.34 -20.33
CA TRP A 77 -8.33 8.34 -19.45
C TRP A 77 -6.90 7.92 -19.84
N LYS A 78 -6.64 7.72 -21.15
CA LYS A 78 -5.30 7.36 -21.65
C LYS A 78 -4.23 8.42 -21.41
N LYS A 79 -4.61 9.67 -21.19
CA LYS A 79 -3.70 10.79 -20.90
C LYS A 79 -3.65 11.07 -19.40
N ASP A 80 -4.82 11.09 -18.76
CA ASP A 80 -4.96 11.60 -17.40
C ASP A 80 -4.55 10.59 -16.33
N TYR A 81 -4.68 9.28 -16.58
CA TYR A 81 -4.31 8.23 -15.61
C TYR A 81 -2.88 8.37 -15.09
N ALA A 82 -1.92 8.63 -15.99
CA ALA A 82 -0.51 8.76 -15.65
C ALA A 82 -0.20 9.99 -14.76
N GLN A 83 -1.16 10.90 -14.58
CA GLN A 83 -1.02 12.13 -13.77
C GLN A 83 -1.79 12.07 -12.45
N ILE A 84 -2.52 10.97 -12.17
CA ILE A 84 -3.24 10.81 -10.91
C ILE A 84 -2.24 10.67 -9.76
N ASP A 85 -2.49 11.32 -8.63
CA ASP A 85 -1.67 11.17 -7.44
C ASP A 85 -2.16 9.95 -6.65
N ILE A 86 -1.60 8.78 -6.95
CA ILE A 86 -1.89 7.52 -6.26
C ILE A 86 -0.91 7.35 -5.11
N LYS A 87 -1.41 7.38 -3.88
CA LYS A 87 -0.62 7.32 -2.65
C LYS A 87 -1.00 6.08 -1.86
N PRO A 88 -0.23 4.99 -1.99
CA PRO A 88 -0.40 3.85 -1.10
C PRO A 88 -0.04 4.27 0.32
N ASP A 89 -0.81 3.78 1.29
CA ASP A 89 -0.59 4.00 2.72
C ASP A 89 -0.59 2.64 3.42
N VAL A 90 0.60 2.16 3.77
CA VAL A 90 0.77 0.85 4.38
C VAL A 90 0.71 0.98 5.90
N THR A 91 -0.02 0.07 6.55
CA THR A 91 0.03 -0.18 7.98
C THR A 91 0.40 -1.63 8.25
N VAL A 92 1.20 -1.87 9.29
CA VAL A 92 1.67 -3.21 9.66
C VAL A 92 1.39 -3.45 11.13
N GLU A 93 0.80 -4.60 11.44
CA GLU A 93 0.51 -5.07 12.79
C GLU A 93 1.09 -6.48 12.96
N VAL A 94 1.98 -6.68 13.94
CA VAL A 94 2.46 -8.01 14.32
C VAL A 94 1.42 -8.68 15.23
N ILE A 95 0.75 -9.71 14.72
CA ILE A 95 -0.29 -10.43 15.44
C ILE A 95 0.18 -11.73 16.11
N HIS A 96 1.38 -12.21 15.77
CA HIS A 96 1.98 -13.41 16.36
C HIS A 96 3.50 -13.29 16.43
N ARG A 97 4.08 -13.74 17.55
CA ARG A 97 5.51 -13.54 17.89
C ARG A 97 6.35 -14.83 17.89
N GLY A 98 5.81 -15.93 17.39
CA GLY A 98 6.53 -17.20 17.24
C GLY A 98 6.64 -18.04 18.53
N ILE A 99 6.09 -17.57 19.66
CA ILE A 99 5.90 -18.39 20.86
C ILE A 99 4.47 -18.95 20.80
N ILE A 100 4.36 -20.25 20.53
CA ILE A 100 3.13 -21.01 20.76
C ILE A 100 3.07 -21.28 22.27
N ASN A 101 2.17 -20.61 22.99
CA ASN A 101 1.75 -21.04 24.33
C ASN A 101 0.62 -22.06 24.22
#